data_AF-E0Y1N5-F1
#
_entry.id   AF-E0Y1N5-F1
#
_cell.length_a   1.000
_cell.length_b   1.000
_cell.length_c   1.000
_cell.angle_alpha   90.00
_cell.angle_beta   90.00
_cell.angle_gamma   90.00
#
_symmetry.space_group_name_H-M   'P 1'
#
loop_
_entity.id
_entity.type
_entity.pdbx_description
1 polymer ?
#
loop_
_entity_poly.entity_id
_entity_poly.type
_entity_poly.pdbx_seq_one_letter_code
_entity_poly.pdbx_strand_id
1 'polypeptide(L)'
;MFAVSACSNGDPEAEVICLLETCGGDDDDGDDDDGDGGDNEDDDEPSTITISATDDSIGQLIGNIDDANYNPAFQIFTISAPGLDAQLNRFFTADYNGILAMRDPTETHNAYLGQGIGTRVVVYSGGLAGNVQRLAAFGRTSAAELPLTGSAEFNGDYVGFTPTRRVNGRASLDVDFAAATISGSITNRVLRLKPDNTLDAVNPLSTLDLGSATISNAGRFSGATTGGEIVNGQIVWNPATGSFAGLIGGATGNEAVGTVSVDHTDTTGGSFQETGGFLATR
;
A
#
# COMPACT_ATOMS: atom_id res chain seq x y z
N MET A 1 -20.11 -2.50 55.76
CA MET A 1 -18.68 -2.56 56.15
C MET A 1 -17.89 -2.83 54.88
N PHE A 2 -17.10 -1.84 54.47
CA PHE A 2 -16.05 -1.77 53.45
C PHE A 2 -16.24 -2.28 52.01
N ALA A 3 -15.99 -1.34 51.09
CA ALA A 3 -15.72 -1.47 49.67
C ALA A 3 -14.26 -1.88 49.40
N VAL A 4 -13.97 -2.36 48.17
CA VAL A 4 -12.85 -1.89 47.33
C VAL A 4 -13.27 -1.98 45.85
N SER A 5 -12.85 -0.96 45.09
CA SER A 5 -13.10 -0.63 43.68
C SER A 5 -11.76 -0.61 42.90
N ALA A 6 -11.85 -0.48 41.57
CA ALA A 6 -10.84 -0.13 40.55
C ALA A 6 -9.92 -1.28 40.04
N CYS A 7 -9.51 -1.35 38.75
CA CYS A 7 -9.34 -0.37 37.65
C CYS A 7 -9.76 -1.03 36.30
N SER A 8 -10.49 -0.44 35.34
CA SER A 8 -10.21 0.70 34.43
C SER A 8 -8.85 0.64 33.71
N ASN A 9 -8.85 0.32 32.40
CA ASN A 9 -7.87 0.81 31.43
C ASN A 9 -8.67 1.35 30.24
N GLY A 10 -8.78 2.67 30.19
CA GLY A 10 -9.51 3.43 29.19
C GLY A 10 -8.80 3.46 27.84
N ASP A 11 -9.60 3.77 26.82
CA ASP A 11 -9.16 4.22 25.51
C ASP A 11 -8.18 5.40 25.63
N PRO A 12 -7.11 5.48 24.82
CA PRO A 12 -6.37 6.73 24.70
C PRO A 12 -7.28 7.78 24.06
N GLU A 13 -7.48 8.89 24.78
CA GLU A 13 -8.19 10.06 24.31
C GLU A 13 -7.58 10.56 22.99
N ALA A 14 -8.43 10.94 22.04
CA ALA A 14 -7.99 11.68 20.88
C ALA A 14 -7.38 13.00 21.35
N GLU A 15 -6.08 13.19 21.12
CA GLU A 15 -5.46 14.51 21.24
C GLU A 15 -6.06 15.42 20.16
N VAL A 16 -7.12 16.13 20.54
CA VAL A 16 -7.51 17.38 19.91
C VAL A 16 -6.56 18.43 20.46
N ILE A 17 -5.50 18.75 19.72
CA ILE A 17 -4.64 19.87 20.10
C ILE A 17 -5.33 21.18 19.72
N CYS A 18 -5.44 22.01 20.75
CA CYS A 18 -6.04 23.33 20.79
C CYS A 18 -5.56 24.27 19.69
N LEU A 19 -6.49 25.14 19.25
CA LEU A 19 -6.17 26.41 18.61
C LEU A 19 -5.14 27.16 19.47
N LEU A 20 -4.12 27.74 18.81
CA LEU A 20 -3.26 28.75 19.42
C LEU A 20 -4.13 29.89 19.95
N GLU A 21 -4.23 30.00 21.28
CA GLU A 21 -4.66 31.21 21.94
C GLU A 21 -3.59 32.28 21.70
N THR A 22 -4.02 33.36 21.05
CA THR A 22 -3.32 34.64 21.01
C THR A 22 -3.11 35.13 22.44
N CYS A 23 -1.85 35.18 22.89
CA CYS A 23 -1.49 35.97 24.06
C CYS A 23 -1.52 37.46 23.68
N GLY A 24 -2.70 38.07 23.78
CA GLY A 24 -2.84 39.52 23.83
C GLY A 24 -2.36 40.01 25.18
N GLY A 25 -1.16 40.61 25.21
CA GLY A 25 -0.68 41.40 26.32
C GLY A 25 -1.01 42.86 26.08
N ASP A 26 -2.12 43.34 26.63
CA ASP A 26 -2.33 44.75 26.91
C ASP A 26 -2.02 44.95 28.40
N ASP A 27 -1.00 45.75 28.71
CA ASP A 27 -1.12 46.89 29.63
C ASP A 27 0.19 47.72 29.61
N ASP A 28 -0.01 49.00 29.30
CA ASP A 28 0.88 50.16 29.19
C ASP A 28 2.08 50.25 30.16
N ASP A 29 3.22 50.73 29.64
CA ASP A 29 3.93 51.91 30.19
C ASP A 29 5.09 52.37 29.25
N GLY A 30 4.89 53.52 28.61
CA GLY A 30 5.86 54.62 28.46
C GLY A 30 7.29 54.42 27.92
N ASP A 31 7.54 55.15 26.82
CA ASP A 31 8.80 55.83 26.43
C ASP A 31 9.85 55.06 25.59
N ASP A 32 9.97 55.54 24.35
CA ASP A 32 11.16 55.76 23.51
C ASP A 32 12.30 54.73 23.52
N ASP A 33 12.46 53.97 22.42
CA ASP A 33 13.70 54.01 21.65
C ASP A 33 13.56 53.30 20.28
N ASP A 34 14.04 53.98 19.24
CA ASP A 34 14.20 53.49 17.87
C ASP A 34 15.14 52.28 17.84
N GLY A 35 14.61 51.11 17.48
CA GLY A 35 15.36 49.85 17.36
C GLY A 35 14.90 49.04 16.16
N ASP A 36 15.40 49.39 14.98
CA ASP A 36 15.48 48.54 13.80
C ASP A 36 16.13 47.20 14.16
N GLY A 37 15.34 46.13 14.11
CA GLY A 37 15.73 44.78 14.49
C GLY A 37 14.60 43.82 14.21
N GLY A 38 14.28 43.64 12.94
CA GLY A 38 13.36 42.63 12.47
C GLY A 38 13.92 41.24 12.76
N ASP A 39 13.61 40.71 13.93
CA ASP A 39 13.68 39.29 14.22
C ASP A 39 12.32 38.71 13.84
N ASN A 40 12.05 38.64 12.53
CA ASN A 40 11.20 37.58 12.04
C ASN A 40 11.95 36.29 12.34
N GLU A 41 11.65 35.68 13.48
CA GLU A 41 11.78 34.23 13.60
C GLU A 41 10.85 33.69 12.51
N ASP A 42 11.42 33.46 11.33
CA ASP A 42 10.84 32.59 10.34
C ASP A 42 10.69 31.25 11.06
N ASP A 43 9.51 31.03 11.66
CA ASP A 43 9.01 29.71 12.03
C ASP A 43 8.94 28.92 10.71
N ASP A 44 10.10 28.41 10.29
CA ASP A 44 10.27 27.51 9.15
C ASP A 44 9.52 26.23 9.51
N GLU A 45 8.22 26.23 9.23
CA GLU A 45 7.38 25.04 9.32
C GLU A 45 8.10 23.88 8.63
N PRO A 46 8.21 22.70 9.27
CA PRO A 46 9.00 21.61 8.77
C PRO A 46 8.56 21.23 7.35
N SER A 47 9.50 21.21 6.41
CA SER A 47 9.21 20.86 5.01
C SER A 47 9.11 19.35 4.77
N THR A 48 9.56 18.55 5.75
CA THR A 48 9.53 17.09 5.74
C THR A 48 9.32 16.54 7.15
N ILE A 49 8.83 15.31 7.25
CA ILE A 49 8.81 14.53 8.49
C ILE A 49 9.56 13.22 8.31
N THR A 50 10.46 12.90 9.24
CA THR A 50 11.17 11.62 9.27
C THR A 50 10.25 10.51 9.75
N ILE A 51 10.13 9.46 8.96
CA ILE A 51 9.37 8.25 9.28
C ILE A 51 10.36 7.11 9.42
N SER A 52 10.36 6.44 10.57
CA SER A 52 11.20 5.27 10.80
C SER A 52 10.90 4.14 9.81
N ALA A 53 11.91 3.28 9.59
CA ALA A 53 11.62 1.91 9.14
C ALA A 53 10.58 1.35 10.12
N THR A 54 9.49 0.78 9.60
CA THR A 54 8.37 0.39 10.46
C THR A 54 8.82 -0.76 11.35
N ASP A 55 9.00 -0.51 12.66
CA ASP A 55 9.36 -1.55 13.64
C ASP A 55 8.14 -2.15 14.36
N ASP A 56 6.92 -1.65 14.14
CA ASP A 56 5.71 -2.23 14.72
C ASP A 56 4.64 -2.45 13.64
N SER A 57 4.58 -3.70 13.17
CA SER A 57 3.60 -4.24 12.21
C SER A 57 3.66 -3.67 10.79
N ILE A 58 4.01 -4.58 9.87
CA ILE A 58 3.78 -4.48 8.44
C ILE A 58 2.37 -3.95 8.23
N GLY A 59 2.28 -2.80 7.59
CA GLY A 59 1.05 -2.07 7.41
C GLY A 59 -0.12 -2.90 6.92
N GLN A 60 -1.24 -2.89 7.66
CA GLN A 60 -2.51 -3.60 7.41
C GLN A 60 -2.44 -4.60 6.25
N LEU A 61 -1.85 -5.75 6.57
CA LEU A 61 -1.77 -6.93 5.72
C LEU A 61 -3.16 -7.29 5.23
N ILE A 62 -3.43 -7.24 3.93
CA ILE A 62 -4.59 -7.97 3.39
C ILE A 62 -4.22 -9.45 3.43
N GLY A 63 -4.46 -10.09 4.58
CA GLY A 63 -4.26 -11.54 4.76
C GLY A 63 -3.04 -11.99 5.60
N ASN A 64 -2.60 -11.24 6.62
CA ASN A 64 -1.66 -11.72 7.65
C ASN A 64 -0.37 -12.43 7.14
N ILE A 65 0.37 -11.88 6.18
CA ILE A 65 1.74 -12.37 5.93
C ILE A 65 2.64 -11.87 7.08
N ASP A 66 3.14 -12.81 7.90
CA ASP A 66 3.99 -12.52 9.06
C ASP A 66 5.42 -12.18 8.63
N ASP A 67 5.98 -12.95 7.68
CA ASP A 67 7.30 -12.71 7.12
C ASP A 67 7.41 -13.15 5.66
N ALA A 68 8.26 -12.48 4.92
CA ALA A 68 8.56 -12.78 3.53
C ALA A 68 10.04 -12.47 3.24
N ASN A 69 10.85 -13.52 3.19
CA ASN A 69 12.31 -13.39 3.15
C ASN A 69 12.92 -14.13 1.95
N TYR A 70 13.79 -13.44 1.21
CA TYR A 70 14.56 -14.00 0.12
C TYR A 70 15.96 -14.35 0.58
N ASN A 71 16.32 -15.63 0.50
CA ASN A 71 17.69 -16.08 0.73
C ASN A 71 18.43 -16.15 -0.61
N PRO A 72 19.35 -15.21 -0.92
CA PRO A 72 20.04 -15.18 -2.20
C PRO A 72 21.03 -16.34 -2.37
N ALA A 73 21.55 -16.90 -1.27
CA ALA A 73 22.52 -18.01 -1.33
C ALA A 73 21.86 -19.30 -1.83
N PHE A 74 20.60 -19.51 -1.48
CA PHE A 74 19.83 -20.69 -1.90
C PHE A 74 18.81 -20.39 -3.00
N GLN A 75 18.60 -19.12 -3.34
CA GLN A 75 17.53 -18.65 -4.24
C GLN A 75 16.12 -19.10 -3.81
N ILE A 76 15.94 -19.24 -2.48
CA ILE A 76 14.69 -19.66 -1.86
C ILE A 76 14.03 -18.42 -1.26
N PHE A 77 12.75 -18.24 -1.58
CA PHE A 77 11.88 -17.30 -0.91
C PHE A 77 10.98 -18.04 0.07
N THR A 78 10.92 -17.57 1.31
CA THR A 78 10.05 -18.14 2.35
C THR A 78 8.96 -17.15 2.68
N ILE A 79 7.70 -17.58 2.60
CA ILE A 79 6.52 -16.81 3.03
C ILE A 79 5.94 -17.52 4.24
N SER A 80 5.84 -16.79 5.35
CA SER A 80 5.21 -17.24 6.58
C SER A 80 3.93 -16.44 6.82
N ALA A 81 2.84 -17.13 7.13
CA ALA A 81 1.57 -16.57 7.59
C ALA A 81 0.88 -17.58 8.51
N PRO A 82 -0.19 -17.21 9.24
CA PRO A 82 -0.93 -18.17 10.06
C PRO A 82 -1.44 -19.35 9.23
N GLY A 83 -0.87 -20.54 9.48
CA GLY A 83 -1.19 -21.77 8.75
C GLY A 83 -0.49 -21.92 7.38
N LEU A 84 0.53 -21.11 7.10
CA LEU A 84 1.31 -21.13 5.86
C LEU A 84 2.81 -21.03 6.17
N ASP A 85 3.56 -22.00 5.66
CA ASP A 85 5.02 -21.92 5.51
C ASP A 85 5.35 -22.43 4.10
N ALA A 86 5.53 -21.50 3.17
CA ALA A 86 5.75 -21.81 1.76
C ALA A 86 7.18 -21.44 1.34
N GLN A 87 7.90 -22.43 0.83
CA GLN A 87 9.20 -22.24 0.19
C GLN A 87 9.02 -22.23 -1.33
N LEU A 88 9.40 -21.11 -1.95
CA LEU A 88 9.29 -20.86 -3.37
C LEU A 88 10.68 -20.71 -3.96
N ASN A 89 10.89 -21.28 -5.13
CA ASN A 89 12.10 -21.03 -5.90
C ASN A 89 11.88 -19.79 -6.76
N ARG A 90 12.96 -19.03 -6.99
CA ARG A 90 12.96 -18.02 -8.05
C ARG A 90 12.81 -18.73 -9.40
N PHE A 91 11.92 -18.22 -10.26
CA PHE A 91 11.80 -18.73 -11.63
C PHE A 91 12.85 -18.10 -12.56
N PHE A 92 13.34 -18.89 -13.53
CA PHE A 92 14.28 -18.42 -14.56
C PHE A 92 13.61 -17.52 -15.63
N THR A 93 12.28 -17.54 -15.75
CA THR A 93 11.52 -16.64 -16.64
C THR A 93 10.09 -16.38 -16.15
N ALA A 94 9.88 -15.16 -15.65
CA ALA A 94 8.72 -14.27 -15.83
C ALA A 94 8.92 -13.12 -14.84
N ASP A 95 9.84 -12.22 -15.16
CA ASP A 95 10.04 -10.95 -14.47
C ASP A 95 9.00 -9.98 -15.05
N TYR A 96 8.04 -9.50 -14.25
CA TYR A 96 7.20 -8.41 -14.72
C TYR A 96 7.89 -7.11 -14.36
N ASN A 97 8.74 -6.65 -15.28
CA ASN A 97 9.56 -5.46 -15.12
C ASN A 97 10.39 -5.51 -13.82
N GLY A 98 10.08 -4.66 -12.82
CA GLY A 98 10.78 -4.60 -11.54
C GLY A 98 10.24 -5.54 -10.45
N ILE A 99 9.21 -6.35 -10.74
CA ILE A 99 8.56 -7.22 -9.75
C ILE A 99 8.85 -8.69 -10.06
N LEU A 100 9.55 -9.33 -9.13
CA LEU A 100 10.04 -10.71 -9.22
C LEU A 100 8.91 -11.71 -9.00
N ALA A 101 8.69 -12.62 -9.95
CA ALA A 101 7.79 -13.76 -9.76
C ALA A 101 8.49 -14.97 -9.14
N MET A 102 7.80 -15.66 -8.24
CA MET A 102 8.28 -16.83 -7.51
C MET A 102 7.21 -17.93 -7.51
N ARG A 103 7.62 -19.20 -7.54
CA ARG A 103 6.69 -20.34 -7.54
C ARG A 103 7.36 -21.60 -7.00
N ASP A 104 6.57 -22.58 -6.58
CA ASP A 104 7.06 -23.93 -6.27
C ASP A 104 7.07 -24.88 -7.50
N PRO A 105 7.89 -25.94 -7.50
CA PRO A 105 7.93 -26.91 -8.61
C PRO A 105 6.59 -27.60 -8.91
N THR A 106 5.69 -27.65 -7.92
CA THR A 106 4.34 -28.21 -8.01
C THR A 106 3.29 -27.21 -8.50
N GLU A 107 3.69 -25.98 -8.78
CA GLU A 107 2.86 -24.86 -9.26
C GLU A 107 1.67 -24.48 -8.35
N THR A 108 1.65 -25.02 -7.14
CA THR A 108 0.60 -24.86 -6.13
C THR A 108 0.69 -23.50 -5.46
N HIS A 109 1.91 -22.95 -5.37
CA HIS A 109 2.19 -21.69 -4.71
C HIS A 109 2.87 -20.74 -5.69
N ASN A 110 2.39 -19.50 -5.72
CA ASN A 110 2.90 -18.43 -6.57
C ASN A 110 3.00 -17.17 -5.73
N ALA A 111 4.04 -16.38 -5.94
CA ALA A 111 4.19 -15.10 -5.31
C ALA A 111 4.86 -14.08 -6.22
N TYR A 112 4.71 -12.82 -5.86
CA TYR A 112 5.44 -11.69 -6.40
C TYR A 112 6.14 -10.94 -5.27
N LEU A 113 7.34 -10.44 -5.55
CA LEU A 113 8.11 -9.55 -4.67
C LEU A 113 8.52 -8.32 -5.49
N GLY A 114 7.99 -7.17 -5.11
CA GLY A 114 8.51 -5.87 -5.52
C GLY A 114 9.40 -5.33 -4.41
N GLN A 115 10.62 -4.90 -4.76
CA GLN A 115 11.54 -4.31 -3.81
C GLN A 115 12.11 -3.01 -4.37
N GLY A 116 11.79 -1.90 -3.69
CA GLY A 116 12.44 -0.62 -3.87
C GLY A 116 13.69 -0.50 -3.00
N ILE A 117 14.28 0.68 -2.98
CA ILE A 117 15.40 1.06 -2.11
C ILE A 117 14.95 1.10 -0.64
N GLY A 118 13.74 1.62 -0.37
CA GLY A 118 13.21 1.80 0.99
C GLY A 118 11.86 1.14 1.23
N THR A 119 11.33 0.39 0.27
CA THR A 119 10.00 -0.21 0.33
C THR A 119 9.96 -1.63 -0.22
N ARG A 120 8.95 -2.41 0.18
CA ARG A 120 8.69 -3.75 -0.36
C ARG A 120 7.20 -4.04 -0.46
N VAL A 121 6.81 -4.87 -1.43
CA VAL A 121 5.49 -5.48 -1.56
C VAL A 121 5.62 -6.96 -1.87
N VAL A 122 4.77 -7.77 -1.25
CA VAL A 122 4.64 -9.20 -1.49
C VAL A 122 3.19 -9.51 -1.79
N VAL A 123 2.95 -10.27 -2.85
CA VAL A 123 1.63 -10.78 -3.21
C VAL A 123 1.76 -12.28 -3.35
N TYR A 124 0.87 -13.03 -2.72
CA TYR A 124 0.90 -14.48 -2.66
C TYR A 124 -0.44 -15.07 -3.12
N SER A 125 -0.36 -16.20 -3.82
CA SER A 125 -1.50 -17.03 -4.18
C SER A 125 -1.08 -18.50 -4.16
N GLY A 126 -1.68 -19.26 -3.26
CA GLY A 126 -1.43 -20.68 -3.18
C GLY A 126 -2.15 -21.38 -2.04
N GLY A 127 -2.06 -22.70 -2.03
CA GLY A 127 -2.75 -23.56 -1.08
C GLY A 127 -3.35 -24.78 -1.78
N LEU A 128 -4.01 -25.64 -1.01
CA LEU A 128 -4.62 -26.86 -1.55
C LEU A 128 -5.96 -26.55 -2.25
N ALA A 129 -6.38 -27.43 -3.16
CA ALA A 129 -7.67 -27.31 -3.83
C ALA A 129 -8.80 -27.18 -2.78
N GLY A 130 -9.58 -26.10 -2.86
CA GLY A 130 -10.65 -25.77 -1.90
C GLY A 130 -10.22 -24.88 -0.71
N ASN A 131 -8.92 -24.64 -0.52
CA ASN A 131 -8.38 -23.73 0.50
C ASN A 131 -7.20 -22.92 -0.07
N VAL A 132 -7.48 -22.19 -1.16
CA VAL A 132 -6.50 -21.30 -1.81
C VAL A 132 -6.46 -19.98 -1.04
N GLN A 133 -5.32 -19.68 -0.46
CA GLN A 133 -5.05 -18.40 0.17
C GLN A 133 -4.54 -17.40 -0.88
N ARG A 134 -4.98 -16.15 -0.73
CA ARG A 134 -4.47 -15.00 -1.47
C ARG A 134 -4.21 -13.91 -0.46
N LEU A 135 -2.94 -13.54 -0.33
CA LEU A 135 -2.47 -12.66 0.72
C LEU A 135 -1.57 -11.60 0.08
N ALA A 136 -1.57 -10.39 0.59
CA ALA A 136 -0.65 -9.37 0.16
C ALA A 136 -0.21 -8.47 1.33
N ALA A 137 1.02 -8.00 1.24
CA ALA A 137 1.69 -7.26 2.28
C ALA A 137 2.61 -6.20 1.69
N PHE A 138 2.78 -5.08 2.39
CA PHE A 138 3.71 -4.03 2.00
C PHE A 138 4.33 -3.36 3.21
N GLY A 139 5.52 -2.77 3.05
CA GLY A 139 6.23 -2.15 4.17
C GLY A 139 7.38 -1.25 3.73
N ARG A 140 7.88 -0.44 4.68
CA ARG A 140 9.17 0.23 4.54
C ARG A 140 10.29 -0.71 4.98
N THR A 141 11.41 -0.68 4.26
CA THR A 141 12.64 -1.41 4.60
C THR A 141 13.73 -0.49 5.16
N SER A 142 13.51 0.82 5.09
CA SER A 142 14.39 1.85 5.66
C SER A 142 13.55 3.03 6.15
N ALA A 143 14.18 3.96 6.87
CA ALA A 143 13.58 5.26 7.14
C ALA A 143 13.30 6.02 5.83
N ALA A 144 12.37 6.97 5.90
CA ALA A 144 11.94 7.81 4.80
C ALA A 144 11.69 9.24 5.28
N GLU A 145 12.09 10.23 4.50
CA GLU A 145 11.67 11.63 4.69
C GLU A 145 10.43 11.89 3.85
N LEU A 146 9.26 12.06 4.50
CA LEU A 146 8.00 12.37 3.82
C LEU A 146 7.91 13.88 3.57
N PRO A 147 7.78 14.35 2.32
CA PRO A 147 7.50 15.75 2.04
C PRO A 147 6.16 16.20 2.63
N LEU A 148 6.12 17.42 3.15
CA LEU A 148 4.90 18.07 3.65
C LEU A 148 4.37 19.16 2.70
N THR A 149 5.10 19.41 1.61
CA THR A 149 4.73 20.41 0.60
C THR A 149 4.92 19.88 -0.82
N GLY A 150 4.21 20.50 -1.77
CA GLY A 150 4.29 20.18 -3.18
C GLY A 150 3.54 18.91 -3.58
N SER A 151 3.75 18.48 -4.83
CA SER A 151 3.11 17.30 -5.40
C SER A 151 4.09 16.46 -6.21
N ALA A 152 3.71 15.20 -6.46
CA ALA A 152 4.49 14.25 -7.22
C ALA A 152 3.59 13.22 -7.90
N GLU A 153 3.99 12.80 -9.09
CA GLU A 153 3.44 11.63 -9.76
C GLU A 153 4.37 10.44 -9.47
N PHE A 154 3.79 9.27 -9.21
CA PHE A 154 4.52 8.02 -9.04
C PHE A 154 4.05 7.02 -10.08
N ASN A 155 4.98 6.41 -10.79
CA ASN A 155 4.69 5.45 -11.84
C ASN A 155 5.38 4.12 -11.54
N GLY A 156 4.69 3.03 -11.85
CA GLY A 156 5.19 1.71 -11.50
C GLY A 156 4.43 0.55 -12.10
N ASP A 157 4.63 -0.59 -11.49
CA ASP A 157 4.09 -1.86 -11.92
C ASP A 157 3.07 -2.37 -10.90
N TYR A 158 2.05 -3.04 -11.41
CA TYR A 158 1.05 -3.75 -10.62
C TYR A 158 1.06 -5.23 -10.98
N VAL A 159 0.97 -6.07 -9.97
CA VAL A 159 0.83 -7.52 -10.11
C VAL A 159 -0.26 -8.03 -9.17
N GLY A 160 -0.92 -9.10 -9.55
CA GLY A 160 -1.94 -9.71 -8.71
C GLY A 160 -2.33 -11.11 -9.13
N PHE A 161 -3.27 -11.67 -8.38
CA PHE A 161 -3.84 -12.98 -8.63
C PHE A 161 -5.36 -12.94 -8.48
N THR A 162 -6.03 -13.59 -9.43
CA THR A 162 -7.40 -14.09 -9.25
C THR A 162 -7.32 -15.58 -8.85
N PRO A 163 -8.43 -16.30 -8.63
CA PRO A 163 -8.36 -17.73 -8.29
C PRO A 163 -7.59 -18.53 -9.36
N THR A 164 -7.77 -18.19 -10.63
CA THR A 164 -7.29 -18.99 -11.76
C THR A 164 -6.21 -18.29 -12.59
N ARG A 165 -6.02 -16.98 -12.43
CA ARG A 165 -5.19 -16.16 -13.33
C ARG A 165 -4.22 -15.27 -12.56
N ARG A 166 -3.20 -14.80 -13.27
CA ARG A 166 -2.35 -13.68 -12.86
C ARG A 166 -2.90 -12.40 -13.45
N VAL A 167 -2.65 -11.30 -12.76
CA VAL A 167 -2.97 -9.95 -13.24
C VAL A 167 -1.67 -9.18 -13.32
N ASN A 168 -1.44 -8.47 -14.42
CA ASN A 168 -0.39 -7.46 -14.52
C ASN A 168 -1.00 -6.13 -14.96
N GLY A 169 -0.38 -5.02 -14.59
CA GLY A 169 -0.80 -3.69 -15.00
C GLY A 169 0.24 -2.63 -14.66
N ARG A 170 -0.09 -1.37 -14.91
CA ARG A 170 0.75 -0.21 -14.61
C ARG A 170 0.05 0.67 -13.58
N ALA A 171 0.72 0.90 -12.45
CA ALA A 171 0.23 1.80 -11.42
C ALA A 171 0.71 3.23 -11.72
N SER A 172 -0.20 4.19 -11.61
CA SER A 172 0.09 5.62 -11.63
C SER A 172 -0.64 6.27 -10.45
N LEU A 173 0.07 7.07 -9.66
CA LEU A 173 -0.45 7.73 -8.46
C LEU A 173 -0.10 9.21 -8.52
N ASP A 174 -1.10 10.04 -8.25
CA ASP A 174 -0.95 11.47 -8.05
C ASP A 174 -1.00 11.75 -6.55
N VAL A 175 0.09 12.34 -6.03
CA VAL A 175 0.23 12.69 -4.62
C VAL A 175 0.33 14.19 -4.48
N ASP A 176 -0.52 14.76 -3.64
CA ASP A 176 -0.42 16.14 -3.15
C ASP A 176 -0.01 16.09 -1.68
N PHE A 177 1.26 16.37 -1.41
CA PHE A 177 1.82 16.36 -0.05
C PHE A 177 1.31 17.54 0.78
N ALA A 178 1.06 18.69 0.15
CA ALA A 178 0.52 19.86 0.84
C ALA A 178 -0.92 19.62 1.29
N ALA A 179 -1.72 18.95 0.46
CA ALA A 179 -3.09 18.55 0.82
C ALA A 179 -3.15 17.22 1.60
N ALA A 180 -2.01 16.52 1.76
CA ALA A 180 -1.94 15.16 2.29
C ALA A 180 -2.94 14.20 1.61
N THR A 181 -3.02 14.24 0.28
CA THR A 181 -3.93 13.38 -0.50
C THR A 181 -3.20 12.56 -1.56
N ILE A 182 -3.77 11.41 -1.89
CA ILE A 182 -3.33 10.54 -2.96
C ILE A 182 -4.54 10.00 -3.73
N SER A 183 -4.39 9.89 -5.04
CA SER A 183 -5.32 9.15 -5.92
C SER A 183 -4.53 8.50 -7.04
N GLY A 184 -5.16 7.65 -7.85
CA GLY A 184 -4.45 7.09 -8.99
C GLY A 184 -5.28 6.10 -9.78
N SER A 185 -4.58 5.30 -10.57
CA SER A 185 -5.18 4.24 -11.36
C SER A 185 -4.19 3.10 -11.63
N ILE A 186 -4.75 1.94 -11.93
CA ILE A 186 -4.03 0.81 -12.49
C ILE A 186 -4.56 0.58 -13.90
N THR A 187 -3.71 0.86 -14.87
CA THR A 187 -4.02 0.80 -16.31
C THR A 187 -3.30 -0.36 -16.99
N ASN A 188 -3.58 -0.57 -18.27
CA ASN A 188 -2.96 -1.63 -19.09
C ASN A 188 -3.06 -3.01 -18.42
N ARG A 189 -4.20 -3.23 -17.74
CA ARG A 189 -4.42 -4.42 -16.96
C ARG A 189 -4.68 -5.60 -17.88
N VAL A 190 -3.95 -6.69 -17.65
CA VAL A 190 -4.06 -7.91 -18.45
C VAL A 190 -4.13 -9.13 -17.55
N LEU A 191 -4.99 -10.06 -17.94
CA LEU A 191 -5.03 -11.39 -17.36
C LEU A 191 -4.02 -12.30 -18.05
N ARG A 192 -3.37 -13.16 -17.28
CA ARG A 192 -2.51 -14.22 -17.80
C ARG A 192 -2.89 -15.56 -17.22
N LEU A 193 -2.87 -16.60 -18.05
CA LEU A 193 -3.21 -17.95 -17.64
C LEU A 193 -2.11 -18.55 -16.77
N LYS A 194 -2.52 -19.28 -15.73
CA LYS A 194 -1.66 -20.23 -15.04
C LYS A 194 -1.77 -21.56 -15.81
N PRO A 195 -0.66 -22.23 -16.18
CA PRO A 195 0.71 -21.99 -15.71
C PRO A 195 1.68 -21.32 -16.69
N ASP A 196 1.33 -21.23 -17.98
CA ASP A 196 2.23 -20.86 -19.07
C ASP A 196 2.43 -19.34 -19.24
N ASN A 197 1.77 -18.53 -18.41
CA ASN A 197 1.85 -17.07 -18.42
C ASN A 197 1.41 -16.43 -19.74
N THR A 198 0.64 -17.16 -20.54
CA THR A 198 0.07 -16.67 -21.80
C THR A 198 -0.94 -15.57 -21.52
N LEU A 199 -0.97 -14.57 -22.40
CA LEU A 199 -1.91 -13.46 -22.32
C LEU A 199 -3.33 -13.97 -22.58
N ASP A 200 -4.26 -13.70 -21.66
CA ASP A 200 -5.68 -13.93 -21.86
C ASP A 200 -6.27 -12.76 -22.65
N ALA A 201 -6.14 -12.84 -23.99
CA ALA A 201 -6.68 -11.84 -24.91
C ALA A 201 -8.22 -11.85 -24.98
N VAL A 202 -8.87 -12.86 -24.39
CA VAL A 202 -10.32 -13.05 -24.41
C VAL A 202 -10.99 -12.40 -23.21
N ASN A 203 -10.24 -11.94 -22.21
CA ASN A 203 -10.77 -11.33 -20.99
C ASN A 203 -9.92 -10.09 -20.62
N PRO A 204 -10.02 -8.97 -21.35
CA PRO A 204 -9.31 -7.76 -21.00
C PRO A 204 -9.92 -7.16 -19.73
N LEU A 205 -9.06 -6.59 -18.90
CA LEU A 205 -9.45 -5.86 -17.71
C LEU A 205 -9.53 -4.37 -18.05
N SER A 206 -10.60 -3.71 -17.60
CA SER A 206 -10.66 -2.25 -17.63
C SER A 206 -9.70 -1.64 -16.61
N THR A 207 -9.50 -0.33 -16.72
CA THR A 207 -8.78 0.46 -15.71
C THR A 207 -9.43 0.28 -14.35
N LEU A 208 -8.59 0.07 -13.33
CA LEU A 208 -9.02 0.11 -11.94
C LEU A 208 -8.61 1.46 -11.37
N ASP A 209 -9.59 2.28 -11.00
CA ASP A 209 -9.34 3.58 -10.39
C ASP A 209 -9.09 3.43 -8.89
N LEU A 210 -8.06 4.09 -8.40
CA LEU A 210 -7.74 4.20 -6.99
C LEU A 210 -8.28 5.56 -6.53
N GLY A 211 -9.41 5.54 -5.82
CA GLY A 211 -10.09 6.75 -5.38
C GLY A 211 -9.20 7.63 -4.48
N SER A 212 -9.61 8.88 -4.28
CA SER A 212 -8.87 9.78 -3.40
C SER A 212 -8.85 9.27 -1.96
N ALA A 213 -7.68 9.32 -1.33
CA ALA A 213 -7.42 8.94 0.05
C ALA A 213 -6.52 9.96 0.75
N THR A 214 -6.65 10.07 2.07
CA THR A 214 -5.79 10.90 2.91
C THR A 214 -4.50 10.16 3.26
N ILE A 215 -3.39 10.89 3.33
CA ILE A 215 -2.09 10.42 3.77
C ILE A 215 -1.91 10.81 5.24
N SER A 216 -1.65 9.83 6.09
CA SER A 216 -1.31 10.05 7.50
C SER A 216 0.13 10.55 7.66
N ASN A 217 0.49 11.08 8.84
CA ASN A 217 1.87 11.49 9.16
C ASN A 217 2.87 10.32 9.11
N ALA A 218 2.38 9.09 9.25
CA ALA A 218 3.18 7.88 9.04
C ALA A 218 3.29 7.50 7.55
N GLY A 219 2.91 8.39 6.63
CA GLY A 219 2.88 8.22 5.19
C GLY A 219 1.97 7.11 4.69
N ARG A 220 1.02 6.64 5.51
CA ARG A 220 0.08 5.55 5.17
C ARG A 220 -1.19 6.13 4.55
N PHE A 221 -1.78 5.39 3.62
CA PHE A 221 -3.05 5.74 2.99
C PHE A 221 -3.92 4.50 2.77
N SER A 222 -5.23 4.70 2.68
CA SER A 222 -6.18 3.66 2.31
C SER A 222 -7.45 4.27 1.72
N GLY A 223 -8.02 3.63 0.70
CA GLY A 223 -9.21 4.12 0.02
C GLY A 223 -9.98 3.03 -0.69
N ALA A 224 -11.05 3.43 -1.37
CA ALA A 224 -11.87 2.55 -2.20
C ALA A 224 -11.38 2.55 -3.64
N THR A 225 -11.66 1.47 -4.37
CA THR A 225 -11.41 1.38 -5.81
C THR A 225 -12.72 1.34 -6.60
N THR A 226 -12.70 1.83 -7.83
CA THR A 226 -13.81 1.70 -8.79
C THR A 226 -13.30 1.19 -10.13
N GLY A 227 -14.21 0.68 -10.97
CA GLY A 227 -13.83 0.09 -12.25
C GLY A 227 -13.06 -1.22 -12.10
N GLY A 228 -12.35 -1.60 -13.13
CA GLY A 228 -11.58 -2.83 -13.17
C GLY A 228 -12.37 -4.07 -13.58
N GLU A 229 -13.54 -3.88 -14.18
CA GLU A 229 -14.36 -4.89 -14.83
C GLU A 229 -13.54 -5.80 -15.77
N ILE A 230 -13.95 -7.06 -15.90
CA ILE A 230 -13.50 -7.92 -17.00
C ILE A 230 -14.50 -7.76 -18.14
N VAL A 231 -14.04 -7.15 -19.23
CA VAL A 231 -14.87 -6.66 -20.33
C VAL A 231 -14.65 -7.51 -21.58
N ASN A 232 -14.85 -8.84 -21.53
CA ASN A 232 -15.00 -9.68 -22.73
C ASN A 232 -15.48 -11.09 -22.34
N GLY A 233 -16.57 -11.55 -22.99
CA GLY A 233 -17.29 -12.80 -22.70
C GLY A 233 -18.82 -12.61 -22.66
N GLN A 234 -19.59 -13.71 -22.62
CA GLN A 234 -21.06 -13.67 -22.44
C GLN A 234 -21.49 -13.11 -21.07
N ILE A 235 -20.56 -13.04 -20.12
CA ILE A 235 -20.79 -12.64 -18.72
C ILE A 235 -19.79 -11.53 -18.40
N VAL A 236 -20.32 -10.36 -18.01
CA VAL A 236 -19.53 -9.23 -17.53
C VAL A 236 -19.29 -9.43 -16.04
N TRP A 237 -18.01 -9.38 -15.63
CA TRP A 237 -17.63 -9.37 -14.23
C TRP A 237 -17.37 -7.94 -13.82
N ASN A 238 -18.23 -7.40 -12.96
CA ASN A 238 -18.07 -6.06 -12.43
C ASN A 238 -17.42 -6.14 -11.05
N PRO A 239 -16.57 -5.15 -10.68
CA PRO A 239 -16.19 -4.98 -9.28
C PRO A 239 -17.47 -4.77 -8.44
N ALA A 240 -17.70 -5.61 -7.44
CA ALA A 240 -18.74 -5.40 -6.44
C ALA A 240 -18.27 -4.39 -5.39
N THR A 241 -17.05 -4.60 -4.90
CA THR A 241 -16.39 -3.76 -3.91
C THR A 241 -14.89 -3.88 -4.11
N GLY A 242 -14.14 -2.80 -3.90
CA GLY A 242 -12.70 -2.90 -3.85
C GLY A 242 -12.07 -1.83 -2.98
N SER A 243 -10.86 -2.10 -2.54
CA SER A 243 -10.09 -1.26 -1.64
C SER A 243 -8.61 -1.35 -1.97
N PHE A 244 -7.90 -0.30 -1.60
CA PHE A 244 -6.45 -0.26 -1.65
C PHE A 244 -5.90 0.35 -0.37
N ALA A 245 -4.69 -0.06 -0.02
CA ALA A 245 -3.94 0.49 1.09
C ALA A 245 -2.47 0.54 0.70
N GLY A 246 -1.73 1.50 1.25
CA GLY A 246 -0.32 1.65 0.92
C GLY A 246 0.41 2.59 1.86
N LEU A 247 1.66 2.85 1.50
CA LEU A 247 2.49 3.85 2.15
C LEU A 247 3.48 4.51 1.17
N ILE A 248 3.93 5.71 1.52
CA ILE A 248 5.02 6.43 0.87
C ILE A 248 6.35 6.07 1.57
N GLY A 249 7.39 5.69 0.84
CA GLY A 249 8.70 5.38 1.39
C GLY A 249 9.84 5.83 0.48
N GLY A 250 10.99 5.18 0.62
CA GLY A 250 12.23 5.65 0.01
C GLY A 250 12.84 6.81 0.79
N ALA A 251 14.15 7.01 0.67
CA ALA A 251 14.90 7.96 1.50
C ALA A 251 14.32 9.38 1.50
N THR A 252 13.70 9.80 0.40
CA THR A 252 13.13 11.14 0.23
C THR A 252 11.63 11.12 -0.11
N GLY A 253 10.91 10.06 0.30
CA GLY A 253 9.49 9.90 -0.04
C GLY A 253 9.26 9.69 -1.53
N ASN A 254 10.22 9.09 -2.23
CA ASN A 254 10.23 8.89 -3.68
C ASN A 254 9.74 7.51 -4.14
N GLU A 255 9.22 6.69 -3.22
CA GLU A 255 8.59 5.40 -3.50
C GLU A 255 7.16 5.37 -2.93
N ALA A 256 6.26 4.69 -3.61
CA ALA A 256 4.92 4.39 -3.13
C ALA A 256 4.64 2.92 -3.34
N VAL A 257 4.19 2.24 -2.28
CA VAL A 257 3.95 0.81 -2.29
C VAL A 257 2.61 0.51 -1.67
N GLY A 258 1.90 -0.50 -2.18
CA GLY A 258 0.61 -0.83 -1.62
C GLY A 258 0.00 -2.10 -2.19
N THR A 259 -1.16 -2.43 -1.66
CA THR A 259 -1.95 -3.60 -1.98
C THR A 259 -3.35 -3.22 -2.38
N VAL A 260 -3.95 -4.06 -3.21
CA VAL A 260 -5.29 -3.88 -3.76
C VAL A 260 -6.06 -5.18 -3.55
N SER A 261 -7.33 -5.06 -3.15
CA SER A 261 -8.27 -6.17 -3.10
C SER A 261 -9.57 -5.75 -3.78
N VAL A 262 -9.99 -6.51 -4.78
CA VAL A 262 -11.22 -6.25 -5.54
C VAL A 262 -12.05 -7.53 -5.59
N ASP A 263 -13.28 -7.45 -5.12
CA ASP A 263 -14.25 -8.53 -5.28
C ASP A 263 -15.02 -8.29 -6.57
N HIS A 264 -14.98 -9.27 -7.48
CA HIS A 264 -15.71 -9.26 -8.73
C HIS A 264 -16.98 -10.09 -8.58
N THR A 265 -18.09 -9.59 -9.14
CA THR A 265 -19.36 -10.31 -9.23
C THR A 265 -19.90 -10.31 -10.64
N ASP A 266 -20.55 -11.40 -11.02
CA ASP A 266 -21.31 -11.48 -12.26
C ASP A 266 -22.83 -11.35 -12.05
N THR A 267 -23.57 -11.24 -13.14
CA THR A 267 -25.04 -11.12 -13.15
C THR A 267 -25.79 -12.39 -12.74
N THR A 268 -25.08 -13.52 -12.59
CA THR A 268 -25.62 -14.82 -12.18
C THR A 268 -25.37 -15.12 -10.69
N GLY A 269 -24.68 -14.23 -9.98
CA GLY A 269 -24.32 -14.36 -8.57
C GLY A 269 -22.98 -15.06 -8.32
N GLY A 270 -22.21 -15.34 -9.38
CA GLY A 270 -20.82 -15.77 -9.26
C GLY A 270 -19.96 -14.65 -8.68
N SER A 271 -18.95 -15.00 -7.87
CA SER A 271 -17.99 -14.04 -7.35
C SER A 271 -16.57 -14.61 -7.25
N PHE A 272 -15.58 -13.73 -7.37
CA PHE A 272 -14.20 -14.06 -7.02
C PHE A 272 -13.44 -12.80 -6.59
N GLN A 273 -12.39 -13.01 -5.79
CA GLN A 273 -11.49 -11.93 -5.38
C GLN A 273 -10.24 -11.83 -6.27
N GLU A 274 -9.82 -10.61 -6.57
CA GLU A 274 -8.49 -10.27 -7.03
C GLU A 274 -7.70 -9.67 -5.87
N THR A 275 -6.49 -10.18 -5.65
CA THR A 275 -5.57 -9.64 -4.65
C THR A 275 -4.26 -9.28 -5.36
N GLY A 276 -3.80 -8.05 -5.19
CA GLY A 276 -2.61 -7.55 -5.87
C GLY A 276 -1.82 -6.55 -5.06
N GLY A 277 -0.74 -6.07 -5.67
CA GLY A 277 0.18 -5.12 -5.10
C GLY A 277 0.90 -4.33 -6.18
N PHE A 278 1.29 -3.11 -5.82
CA PHE A 278 2.02 -2.20 -6.68
C PHE A 278 3.26 -1.67 -5.98
N LEU A 279 4.27 -1.36 -6.79
CA LEU A 279 5.45 -0.59 -6.42
C LEU A 279 5.62 0.49 -7.48
N ALA A 280 5.61 1.75 -7.08
CA ALA A 280 5.72 2.91 -7.94
C ALA A 280 6.79 3.86 -7.41
N THR A 281 7.48 4.56 -8.31
CA THR A 281 8.53 5.51 -7.98
C THR A 281 8.25 6.85 -8.66
N ARG A 282 8.73 7.92 -8.05
CA ARG A 282 8.68 9.27 -8.62
C ARG A 282 9.55 9.39 -9.88
#